data_AF-A0A530BDJ2-F1
#
_entry.id   AF-A0A530BDJ2-F1
#
_cell.length_a   1.000
_cell.length_b   1.000
_cell.length_c   1.000
_cell.angle_alpha   90.00
_cell.angle_beta   90.00
_cell.angle_gamma   90.00
#
_symmetry.space_group_name_H-M   'P 1'
#
loop_
_entity.id
_entity.type
_entity.pdbx_description
1 polymer ?
#
loop_
_entity_poly.entity_id
_entity_poly.type
_entity_poly.pdbx_seq_one_letter_code
_entity_poly.pdbx_strand_id
1 'polypeptide(L)'
;VKLAGKGANGARAHLRYLQRDGVTREGDPGELYGADSDRVDGKAFIDRADGDRHQFRFIVAAEDGIEYEDLKPLTRRLMAQMGEDLGTKLDWVAVDHFNTGHPHSHIIVRGKDDRGENLVIARQYISSGIR
;
A
#
# COMPACT_ATOMS: atom_id res chain seq x y z
N VAL A 1 -0.33 -16.72 -3.11
CA VAL A 1 -0.08 -17.56 -1.91
C VAL A 1 -1.36 -17.57 -1.08
N LYS A 2 -1.91 -18.75 -0.74
CA LYS A 2 -3.13 -18.86 0.10
C LYS A 2 -2.80 -18.37 1.52
N LEU A 3 -3.45 -17.33 2.00
CA LEU A 3 -3.35 -16.86 3.38
C LEU A 3 -4.29 -17.70 4.27
N ALA A 4 -3.75 -18.71 4.95
CA ALA A 4 -4.40 -19.36 6.08
C ALA A 4 -3.46 -19.27 7.29
N GLY A 5 -3.85 -18.55 8.34
CA GLY A 5 -3.19 -18.43 9.66
C GLY A 5 -1.77 -17.83 9.70
N LYS A 6 -0.84 -18.34 8.88
CA LYS A 6 0.53 -17.82 8.71
C LYS A 6 0.57 -16.50 7.94
N GLY A 7 -0.45 -16.25 7.12
CA GLY A 7 -0.58 -15.06 6.28
C GLY A 7 -0.70 -13.75 7.07
N ALA A 8 -1.60 -13.71 8.05
CA ALA A 8 -1.84 -12.52 8.88
C ALA A 8 -0.62 -12.16 9.74
N ASN A 9 0.06 -13.14 10.33
CA ASN A 9 1.30 -12.91 11.07
C ASN A 9 2.44 -12.38 10.18
N GLY A 10 2.54 -12.88 8.94
CA GLY A 10 3.48 -12.36 7.94
C GLY A 10 3.15 -10.93 7.51
N ALA A 11 1.86 -10.60 7.33
CA ALA A 11 1.40 -9.24 7.04
C ALA A 11 1.73 -8.28 8.19
N ARG A 12 1.52 -8.71 9.45
CA ARG A 12 1.90 -7.94 10.65
C ARG A 12 3.39 -7.67 10.74
N ALA A 13 4.21 -8.70 10.55
CA ALA A 13 5.65 -8.55 10.57
C ALA A 13 6.12 -7.59 9.47
N HIS A 14 5.53 -7.70 8.27
CA HIS A 14 5.89 -6.84 7.15
C HIS A 14 5.49 -5.38 7.37
N LEU A 15 4.27 -5.09 7.85
CA LEU A 15 3.87 -3.72 8.16
C LEU A 15 4.77 -3.06 9.20
N ARG A 16 5.12 -3.78 10.27
CA ARG A 16 6.08 -3.27 11.27
C ARG A 16 7.45 -2.99 10.67
N TYR A 17 7.92 -3.88 9.80
CA TYR A 17 9.17 -3.70 9.08
C TYR A 17 9.13 -2.44 8.21
N LEU A 18 8.07 -2.26 7.42
CA LEU A 18 7.91 -1.10 6.54
C LEU A 18 7.83 0.23 7.28
N GLN A 19 7.16 0.29 8.44
CA GLN A 19 7.09 1.50 9.27
C GLN A 19 8.43 1.84 9.92
N ARG A 20 9.19 0.82 10.33
CA ARG A 20 10.51 1.01 10.95
C ARG A 20 11.55 1.48 9.94
N ASP A 21 11.53 0.87 8.76
CA ASP A 21 12.50 1.19 7.70
C ASP A 21 12.05 2.41 6.89
N GLY A 22 10.77 2.76 6.93
CA GLY A 22 10.26 4.00 6.37
C GLY A 22 10.80 5.18 7.16
N VAL A 23 11.25 6.20 6.43
CA VAL A 23 11.60 7.48 7.02
C VAL A 23 11.04 8.59 6.16
N THR A 24 10.59 9.65 6.83
CA THR A 24 10.27 10.92 6.15
C THR A 24 11.54 11.57 5.64
N ARG A 25 11.39 12.67 4.89
CA ARG A 25 12.53 13.41 4.35
C ARG A 25 13.39 14.03 5.46
N GLU A 26 12.80 14.28 6.62
CA GLU A 26 13.43 14.80 7.84
C GLU A 26 14.13 13.70 8.66
N GLY A 27 13.96 12.43 8.28
CA GLY A 27 14.54 11.29 8.97
C GLY A 27 13.68 10.75 10.13
N ASP A 28 12.44 11.22 10.27
CA ASP A 28 11.50 10.71 11.26
C ASP A 28 10.95 9.33 10.82
N PRO A 29 10.51 8.46 11.76
CA PRO A 29 9.91 7.18 11.40
C PRO A 29 8.71 7.32 10.48
N GLY A 30 8.59 6.41 9.51
CA GLY A 30 7.52 6.40 8.53
C GLY A 30 6.16 6.12 9.17
N GLU A 31 5.19 6.99 8.89
CA GLU A 31 3.80 6.79 9.31
C GLU A 31 2.99 6.11 8.20
N LEU A 32 2.13 5.17 8.59
CA LEU A 32 1.17 4.59 7.64
C LEU A 32 0.11 5.63 7.32
N TYR A 33 -0.18 5.83 6.05
CA TYR A 33 -1.31 6.63 5.57
C TYR A 33 -2.23 5.78 4.69
N GLY A 34 -3.40 6.31 4.39
CA GLY A 34 -4.36 5.71 3.47
C GLY A 34 -4.99 6.75 2.56
N ALA A 35 -6.11 6.37 1.94
CA ALA A 35 -6.85 7.23 1.01
C ALA A 35 -7.21 8.59 1.64
N ASP A 36 -7.78 8.57 2.85
CA ASP A 36 -8.37 9.77 3.47
C ASP A 36 -7.69 10.20 4.77
N SER A 37 -6.63 9.51 5.19
CA SER A 37 -5.91 9.82 6.43
C SER A 37 -4.40 9.77 6.22
N ASP A 38 -3.69 10.73 6.80
CA ASP A 38 -2.23 10.75 6.87
C ASP A 38 -1.67 9.80 7.94
N ARG A 39 -2.53 9.31 8.84
CA ARG A 39 -2.17 8.37 9.89
C ARG A 39 -3.20 7.26 10.01
N VAL A 40 -2.74 6.03 9.83
CA VAL A 40 -3.55 4.81 9.93
C VAL A 40 -2.95 3.88 10.95
N ASP A 41 -3.79 3.36 11.85
CA ASP A 41 -3.38 2.29 12.75
C ASP A 41 -3.20 0.99 11.94
N GLY A 42 -1.94 0.55 11.80
CA GLY A 42 -1.60 -0.68 11.14
C GLY A 42 -2.30 -1.89 11.75
N LYS A 43 -2.48 -1.94 13.08
CA LYS A 43 -3.21 -3.02 13.74
C LYS A 43 -4.67 -3.05 13.27
N ALA A 44 -5.34 -1.91 13.23
CA ALA A 44 -6.71 -1.83 12.74
C ALA A 44 -6.82 -2.28 11.27
N PHE A 45 -5.86 -1.91 10.42
CA PHE A 45 -5.81 -2.37 9.02
C PHE A 45 -5.65 -3.91 8.93
N ILE A 46 -4.73 -4.48 9.70
CA ILE A 46 -4.52 -5.94 9.74
C ILE A 46 -5.75 -6.68 10.22
N ASP A 47 -6.38 -6.18 11.30
CA ASP A 47 -7.58 -6.81 11.87
C ASP A 47 -8.71 -6.79 10.84
N ARG A 48 -8.85 -5.70 10.05
CA ARG A 48 -9.78 -5.68 8.91
C ARG A 48 -9.42 -6.69 7.83
N ALA A 49 -8.14 -6.83 7.52
CA ALA A 49 -7.60 -7.75 6.51
C ALA A 49 -7.57 -9.23 6.94
N ASP A 50 -7.98 -9.54 8.17
CA ASP A 50 -8.06 -10.93 8.61
C ASP A 50 -9.08 -11.71 7.77
N GLY A 51 -8.72 -12.93 7.40
CA GLY A 51 -9.51 -13.75 6.48
C GLY A 51 -9.41 -13.37 4.99
N ASP A 52 -8.69 -12.31 4.61
CA ASP A 52 -8.37 -12.08 3.20
C ASP A 52 -7.54 -13.24 2.67
N ARG A 53 -7.87 -13.74 1.47
CA ARG A 53 -7.14 -14.86 0.85
C ARG A 53 -5.73 -14.49 0.41
N HIS A 54 -5.53 -13.25 0.02
CA HIS A 54 -4.27 -12.67 -0.45
C HIS A 54 -4.22 -11.18 -0.13
N GLN A 55 -3.10 -10.54 -0.42
CA GLN A 55 -2.94 -9.09 -0.42
C GLN A 55 -2.06 -8.74 -1.61
N PHE A 56 -2.18 -7.52 -2.12
CA PHE A 56 -1.26 -6.99 -3.12
C PHE A 56 -0.26 -6.06 -2.44
N ARG A 57 0.97 -6.06 -2.95
CA ARG A 57 2.05 -5.22 -2.44
C ARG A 57 2.70 -4.55 -3.63
N PHE A 58 2.79 -3.23 -3.58
CA PHE A 58 3.41 -2.41 -4.61
C PHE A 58 4.54 -1.60 -4.00
N ILE A 59 5.56 -1.33 -4.81
CA ILE A 59 6.57 -0.33 -4.54
C ILE A 59 6.46 0.65 -5.70
N VAL A 60 6.16 1.91 -5.39
CA VAL A 60 5.95 2.96 -6.38
C VAL A 60 7.01 4.02 -6.16
N ALA A 61 7.82 4.27 -7.18
CA ALA A 61 8.76 5.38 -7.23
C ALA A 61 8.39 6.25 -8.43
N ALA A 62 8.34 7.57 -8.24
CA ALA A 62 8.30 8.48 -9.38
C ALA A 62 9.69 8.54 -10.02
N GLU A 63 9.76 8.70 -11.33
CA GLU A 63 11.02 8.87 -12.07
C GLU A 63 11.84 10.03 -11.48
N ASP A 64 11.17 11.16 -11.20
CA ASP A 64 11.75 12.34 -10.53
C ASP A 64 11.40 12.38 -9.03
N GLY A 65 11.33 11.23 -8.36
CA GLY A 65 10.90 11.10 -6.96
C GLY A 65 11.68 11.97 -5.97
N ILE A 66 12.91 12.36 -6.29
CA ILE A 66 13.74 13.25 -5.46
C ILE A 66 13.23 14.69 -5.39
N GLU A 67 12.46 15.12 -6.39
CA GLU A 67 11.88 16.46 -6.46
C GLU A 67 10.64 16.58 -5.55
N TYR A 68 10.01 15.46 -5.19
CA TYR A 68 8.82 15.44 -4.33
C TYR A 68 9.18 15.57 -2.85
N GLU A 69 8.64 16.60 -2.20
CA GLU A 69 8.70 16.74 -0.73
C GLU A 69 7.79 15.71 -0.03
N ASP A 70 6.69 15.33 -0.68
CA ASP A 70 5.71 14.38 -0.19
C ASP A 70 5.22 13.48 -1.33
N LEU A 71 5.22 12.15 -1.11
CA LEU A 71 4.73 11.17 -2.08
C LEU A 71 3.24 10.84 -1.88
N LYS A 72 2.63 11.20 -0.74
CA LYS A 72 1.22 10.88 -0.46
C LYS A 72 0.25 11.35 -1.55
N PRO A 73 0.35 12.58 -2.11
CA PRO A 73 -0.58 13.01 -3.16
C PRO A 73 -0.43 12.21 -4.46
N LEU A 74 0.78 11.79 -4.81
CA LEU A 74 1.02 10.91 -5.95
C LEU A 74 0.41 9.53 -5.70
N THR A 75 0.73 8.91 -4.57
CA THR A 75 0.22 7.59 -4.20
C THR A 75 -1.30 7.57 -4.12
N ARG A 76 -1.94 8.59 -3.53
CA ARG A 76 -3.41 8.67 -3.47
C ARG A 76 -4.05 8.75 -4.86
N ARG A 77 -3.49 9.55 -5.78
CA ARG A 77 -3.99 9.65 -7.15
C ARG A 77 -3.87 8.32 -7.89
N LEU A 78 -2.72 7.65 -7.76
CA LEU A 78 -2.50 6.33 -8.34
C LEU A 78 -3.53 5.31 -7.83
N MET A 79 -3.72 5.26 -6.50
CA MET A 79 -4.65 4.32 -5.89
C MET A 79 -6.11 4.62 -6.22
N ALA A 80 -6.47 5.90 -6.39
CA ALA A 80 -7.79 6.31 -6.86
C ALA A 80 -8.02 5.85 -8.31
N GLN A 81 -7.07 6.11 -9.21
CA GLN A 81 -7.14 5.66 -10.61
C GLN A 81 -7.24 4.13 -10.71
N MET A 82 -6.46 3.40 -9.90
CA MET A 82 -6.58 1.95 -9.83
C MET A 82 -7.96 1.48 -9.37
N GLY A 83 -8.59 2.18 -8.43
CA GLY A 83 -9.96 1.88 -8.03
C GLY A 83 -10.97 2.08 -9.16
N GLU A 84 -10.83 3.17 -9.93
CA GLU A 84 -11.67 3.44 -11.10
C GLU A 84 -11.50 2.37 -12.18
N ASP A 85 -10.25 2.04 -12.52
CA ASP A 85 -9.92 1.06 -13.56
C ASP A 85 -10.43 -0.36 -13.20
N LEU A 86 -10.39 -0.71 -11.91
CA LEU A 86 -10.86 -2.00 -11.41
C LEU A 86 -12.36 -2.00 -11.10
N GLY A 87 -13.04 -0.86 -11.15
CA GLY A 87 -14.46 -0.72 -10.85
C GLY A 87 -14.85 -1.04 -9.41
N THR A 88 -13.91 -0.87 -8.46
CA THR A 88 -14.13 -1.11 -7.02
C THR A 88 -13.31 -0.14 -6.18
N LYS A 89 -13.79 0.20 -4.98
CA LYS A 89 -12.92 0.85 -3.99
C LYS A 89 -11.84 -0.11 -3.50
N LEU A 90 -10.67 0.45 -3.20
CA LEU A 90 -9.52 -0.28 -2.66
C LEU A 90 -9.29 0.12 -1.19
N ASP A 91 -9.20 -0.86 -0.28
CA ASP A 91 -8.73 -0.65 1.10
C ASP A 91 -7.22 -0.90 1.13
N TRP A 92 -6.44 0.15 1.41
CA TRP A 92 -5.00 0.12 1.34
C TRP A 92 -4.35 1.01 2.41
N VAL A 93 -3.10 0.68 2.73
CA VAL A 93 -2.20 1.54 3.51
C VAL A 93 -0.87 1.65 2.80
N ALA A 94 -0.18 2.77 2.98
CA ALA A 94 1.15 2.99 2.45
C ALA A 94 2.07 3.66 3.47
N VAL A 95 3.38 3.55 3.23
CA VAL A 95 4.42 4.29 3.94
C VAL A 95 5.50 4.68 2.96
N ASP A 96 6.02 5.89 3.11
CA ASP A 96 7.04 6.46 2.21
C ASP A 96 8.44 6.27 2.79
N HIS A 97 9.40 6.00 1.91
CA HIS A 97 10.79 5.73 2.21
C HIS A 97 11.65 6.76 1.49
N PHE A 98 12.20 7.72 2.23
CA PHE A 98 13.13 8.75 1.72
C PHE A 98 14.60 8.48 2.07
N ASN A 99 14.90 7.39 2.80
CA ASN A 99 16.26 6.97 3.18
C ASN A 99 17.08 6.39 2.04
N THR A 100 16.43 5.99 0.94
CA THR A 100 17.14 5.54 -0.26
C THR A 100 17.26 6.72 -1.21
N GLY A 101 18.34 6.83 -1.98
CA GLY A 101 18.51 7.90 -2.99
C GLY A 101 17.40 7.98 -4.06
N HIS A 102 16.42 7.07 -4.02
CA HIS A 102 15.21 7.05 -4.83
C HIS A 102 13.97 6.96 -3.92
N PRO A 103 13.33 8.10 -3.59
CA PRO A 103 12.12 8.08 -2.78
C PRO A 103 11.02 7.20 -3.37
N HIS A 104 10.41 6.36 -2.54
CA HIS A 104 9.37 5.43 -2.98
C HIS A 104 8.34 5.15 -1.88
N SER A 105 7.14 4.75 -2.29
CA SER A 105 6.04 4.34 -1.42
C SER A 105 5.88 2.83 -1.45
N HIS A 106 5.89 2.21 -0.27
CA HIS A 106 5.43 0.84 -0.10
C HIS A 106 3.93 0.84 0.14
N ILE A 107 3.16 0.18 -0.72
CA ILE A 107 1.69 0.16 -0.66
C ILE A 107 1.22 -1.28 -0.44
N ILE A 108 0.32 -1.47 0.52
CA ILE A 108 -0.37 -2.74 0.76
C ILE A 108 -1.85 -2.56 0.50
N VAL A 109 -2.38 -3.34 -0.44
CA VAL A 109 -3.82 -3.38 -0.77
C VAL A 109 -4.40 -4.69 -0.27
N ARG A 110 -5.58 -4.61 0.35
CA ARG A 110 -6.34 -5.79 0.78
C ARG A 110 -6.71 -6.70 -0.38
N GLY A 111 -6.96 -7.96 -0.05
CA GLY A 111 -7.38 -8.97 -1.03
C GLY A 111 -8.87 -8.99 -1.31
N LYS A 112 -9.61 -7.97 -0.85
CA LYS A 112 -11.05 -7.87 -0.99
C LYS A 112 -11.49 -6.59 -1.69
N ASP A 113 -12.54 -6.71 -2.49
CA ASP A 113 -13.21 -5.58 -3.12
C ASP A 113 -14.24 -4.95 -2.17
N ASP A 114 -14.92 -3.90 -2.63
CA ASP A 114 -15.91 -3.16 -1.84
C ASP A 114 -17.22 -3.92 -1.58
N ARG A 115 -17.39 -5.09 -2.21
CA ARG A 115 -18.49 -6.04 -1.97
C ARG A 115 -18.09 -7.16 -1.00
N GLY A 116 -16.82 -7.19 -0.59
CA GLY A 116 -16.26 -8.22 0.29
C GLY A 116 -15.87 -9.52 -0.43
N GLU A 117 -15.91 -9.53 -1.76
CA GLU A 117 -15.44 -10.63 -2.60
C GLU A 117 -13.93 -10.55 -2.81
N ASN A 118 -13.32 -11.60 -3.36
CA ASN A 118 -11.89 -11.59 -3.62
C ASN A 118 -11.54 -10.56 -4.70
N LEU A 119 -10.68 -9.59 -4.37
CA LEU A 119 -10.12 -8.67 -5.34
C LEU A 119 -9.21 -9.43 -6.32
N VAL A 120 -9.55 -9.38 -7.61
CA VAL A 120 -8.75 -9.98 -8.68
C VAL A 120 -8.21 -8.88 -9.56
N ILE A 121 -6.89 -8.68 -9.54
CA ILE A 121 -6.20 -7.75 -10.43
C ILE A 121 -5.61 -8.55 -11.60
N ALA A 122 -6.06 -8.24 -12.82
CA ALA A 122 -5.58 -8.93 -14.01
C ALA A 122 -4.06 -8.74 -14.17
N ARG A 123 -3.34 -9.79 -14.55
CA ARG A 123 -1.89 -9.73 -14.77
C ARG A 123 -1.49 -8.62 -15.74
N GLN A 124 -2.28 -8.44 -16.81
CA GLN A 124 -2.03 -7.39 -17.80
C GLN A 124 -2.15 -5.98 -17.20
N TYR A 125 -3.10 -5.78 -16.27
CA TYR A 125 -3.22 -4.52 -15.56
C TYR A 125 -1.98 -4.25 -14.69
N ILE A 126 -1.49 -5.26 -13.97
CA ILE A 126 -0.24 -5.14 -13.17
C ILE A 126 0.96 -4.82 -14.05
N SER A 127 1.07 -5.41 -15.24
CA SER A 127 2.26 -5.26 -16.09
C SER A 127 2.31 -3.94 -16.88
N SER A 128 1.17 -3.36 -17.22
CA SER A 128 1.12 -2.23 -18.15
C SER A 128 -0.06 -1.28 -17.96
N GLY A 129 -0.96 -1.55 -17.01
CA GLY A 129 -2.16 -0.75 -16.75
C GLY A 129 -2.00 0.28 -15.64
N ILE A 130 -1.06 0.08 -14.72
CA ILE A 130 -0.74 1.02 -13.64
C ILE A 130 0.01 2.21 -14.24
N ARG A 131 -0.61 3.39 -14.24
CA ARG A 131 -0.08 4.64 -14.80
C ARG A 131 -0.70 5.85 -14.10
#